data_AF-A0A522SD04-F1
#
_entry.id   AF-A0A522SD04-F1
#
_cell.length_a   1.000
_cell.length_b   1.000
_cell.length_c   1.000
_cell.angle_alpha   90.00
_cell.angle_beta   90.00
_cell.angle_gamma   90.00
#
_symmetry.space_group_name_H-M   'P 1'
#
loop_
_entity.id
_entity.type
_entity.pdbx_description
1 polymer ?
#
loop_
_entity_poly.entity_id
_entity_poly.type
_entity_poly.pdbx_seq_one_letter_code
_entity_poly.pdbx_strand_id
1 'polypeptide(L)'
;MKIYILFICLVAAAGGFLFGFDTSVISGAIEFIANPRVFNLNAIEKGWTVGCILLGCMAGCIFTGTLSQKYGRKMILICTALVFLISSFGCALSGNHIEFIIYRLIAGVAVGAASMLSPMYIAEVAPARHRGKLEILNILAIFIGQSSAFFSNFFLRDYGGVDNWRWMIGIMVIPSGVLLLLLFFIPESPRWLVEKGRDHNAFLILARLNNKEVAEKELVDIKKSVHAVKGKLSELLKGRMFKLLLIGIA
;
A
#
# COMPACT_ATOMS: atom_id res chain seq x y z
N MET A 1 3.74 16.61 -19.24
CA MET A 1 3.49 15.28 -18.65
C MET A 1 2.11 14.83 -19.11
N LYS A 2 1.97 13.65 -19.72
CA LYS A 2 0.64 13.19 -20.19
C LYS A 2 -0.28 13.00 -18.99
N ILE A 3 -1.54 13.45 -19.10
CA ILE A 3 -2.58 13.31 -18.06
C ILE A 3 -2.73 11.83 -17.64
N TYR A 4 -2.57 10.91 -18.59
CA TYR A 4 -2.62 9.48 -18.34
C TYR A 4 -1.55 8.98 -17.35
N ILE A 5 -0.31 9.48 -17.42
CA ILE A 5 0.74 9.10 -16.45
C ILE A 5 0.37 9.60 -15.06
N LEU A 6 -0.09 10.86 -14.97
CA LEU A 6 -0.50 11.45 -13.70
C LEU A 6 -1.65 10.64 -13.09
N PHE A 7 -2.64 10.26 -13.89
CA PHE A 7 -3.76 9.42 -13.44
C PHE A 7 -3.26 8.08 -12.88
N ILE A 8 -2.43 7.34 -13.62
CA ILE A 8 -1.91 6.04 -13.16
C ILE A 8 -1.12 6.20 -11.84
N CYS A 9 -0.26 7.21 -11.75
CA CYS A 9 0.53 7.47 -10.57
C CYS A 9 -0.34 7.93 -9.37
N LEU A 10 -1.40 8.70 -9.60
CA LEU A 10 -2.36 9.08 -8.55
C LEU A 10 -3.14 7.86 -8.02
N VAL A 11 -3.58 6.97 -8.92
CA VAL A 11 -4.24 5.72 -8.51
C VAL A 11 -3.29 4.85 -7.70
N ALA A 12 -2.03 4.73 -8.12
CA ALA A 12 -1.03 3.99 -7.34
C ALA A 12 -0.72 4.68 -5.99
N ALA A 13 -0.63 6.02 -5.97
CA ALA A 13 -0.40 6.81 -4.76
C ALA A 13 -1.58 6.74 -3.77
N ALA A 14 -2.80 6.43 -4.24
CA ALA A 14 -3.93 6.19 -3.35
C ALA A 14 -3.73 4.95 -2.45
N GLY A 15 -2.85 4.01 -2.83
CA GLY A 15 -2.37 2.97 -1.90
C GLY A 15 -1.56 3.55 -0.72
N GLY A 16 -0.73 4.56 -0.99
CA GLY A 16 -0.05 5.36 0.04
C GLY A 16 -1.03 6.16 0.91
N PHE A 17 -2.10 6.71 0.32
CA PHE A 17 -3.17 7.35 1.09
C PHE A 17 -3.82 6.38 2.09
N LEU A 18 -4.19 5.17 1.66
CA LEU A 18 -4.78 4.17 2.57
C LEU A 18 -3.81 3.77 3.69
N PHE A 19 -2.52 3.62 3.37
CA PHE A 19 -1.48 3.39 4.37
C PHE A 19 -1.44 4.49 5.43
N GLY A 20 -1.42 5.76 5.03
CA GLY A 20 -1.41 6.90 5.95
C GLY A 20 -2.71 7.04 6.76
N PHE A 21 -3.85 6.76 6.12
CA PHE A 21 -5.16 6.82 6.76
C PHE A 21 -5.28 5.77 7.88
N ASP A 22 -5.02 4.50 7.59
CA ASP A 22 -5.21 3.40 8.55
C ASP A 22 -4.27 3.49 9.76
N THR A 23 -3.03 3.90 9.51
CA THR A 23 -2.03 4.08 10.59
C THR A 23 -2.41 5.21 11.56
N SER A 24 -3.18 6.21 11.11
CA SER A 24 -3.49 7.40 11.89
C SER A 24 -4.90 7.39 12.48
N VAL A 25 -5.85 6.69 11.85
CA VAL A 25 -7.25 6.66 12.30
C VAL A 25 -7.38 6.04 13.69
N ILE A 26 -6.57 5.04 14.01
CA ILE A 26 -6.60 4.36 15.31
C ILE A 26 -6.28 5.31 16.48
N SER A 27 -5.42 6.31 16.29
CA SER A 27 -5.03 7.22 17.37
C SER A 27 -6.22 8.02 17.92
N GLY A 28 -7.23 8.32 17.09
CA GLY A 28 -8.47 8.95 17.55
C GLY A 28 -9.52 7.95 18.03
N ALA A 29 -9.58 6.76 17.42
CA ALA A 29 -10.59 5.75 17.76
C ALA A 29 -10.27 4.98 19.06
N ILE A 30 -8.99 4.83 19.43
CA ILE A 30 -8.56 3.93 20.51
C ILE A 30 -9.14 4.29 21.88
N GLU A 31 -9.34 5.57 22.19
CA GLU A 31 -9.94 6.00 23.46
C GLU A 31 -11.42 5.59 23.57
N PHE A 32 -12.13 5.56 22.46
CA PHE A 32 -13.51 5.10 22.40
C PHE A 32 -13.59 3.57 22.47
N ILE A 33 -12.69 2.87 21.77
CA ILE A 33 -12.59 1.40 21.78
C ILE A 33 -12.25 0.89 23.19
N ALA A 34 -11.35 1.57 23.90
CA ALA A 34 -10.94 1.20 25.25
C ALA A 34 -11.99 1.52 26.33
N ASN A 35 -13.07 2.22 25.99
CA ASN A 35 -14.09 2.61 26.95
C ASN A 35 -14.72 1.37 27.63
N PRO A 36 -15.03 1.44 28.94
CA PRO A 36 -15.69 0.35 29.68
C PRO A 36 -17.00 -0.15 29.06
N ARG A 37 -17.70 0.70 28.30
CA ARG A 37 -18.96 0.35 27.62
C ARG A 37 -18.77 -0.35 26.27
N VAL A 38 -17.55 -0.40 25.74
CA VAL A 38 -17.22 -1.03 24.45
C VAL A 38 -16.49 -2.35 24.70
N PHE A 39 -15.17 -2.29 24.97
CA PHE A 39 -14.36 -3.49 25.23
C PHE A 39 -13.66 -3.48 26.60
N ASN A 40 -13.73 -2.37 27.34
CA ASN A 40 -13.13 -2.25 28.68
C ASN A 40 -11.65 -2.67 28.71
N LEU A 41 -10.84 -2.08 27.83
CA LEU A 41 -9.47 -2.50 27.61
C LEU A 41 -8.54 -1.98 28.70
N ASN A 42 -7.65 -2.85 29.20
CA ASN A 42 -6.54 -2.43 30.03
C ASN A 42 -5.40 -1.79 29.19
N ALA A 43 -4.37 -1.24 29.85
CA ALA A 43 -3.28 -0.56 29.15
C ALA A 43 -2.50 -1.46 28.18
N ILE A 44 -2.33 -2.75 28.52
CA ILE A 44 -1.63 -3.73 27.69
C ILE A 44 -2.47 -4.07 26.45
N GLU A 45 -3.75 -4.33 26.64
CA GLU A 45 -4.71 -4.62 25.56
C GLU A 45 -4.88 -3.44 24.62
N LYS A 46 -4.91 -2.21 25.15
CA LYS A 46 -4.91 -0.98 24.36
C LYS A 46 -3.65 -0.90 23.50
N GLY A 47 -2.47 -1.13 24.09
CA GLY A 47 -1.20 -1.18 23.36
C GLY A 47 -1.18 -2.26 22.27
N TRP A 48 -1.70 -3.45 22.58
CA TRP A 48 -1.80 -4.56 21.62
C TRP A 48 -2.75 -4.24 20.46
N THR A 49 -3.88 -3.59 20.73
CA THR A 49 -4.87 -3.16 19.72
C THR A 49 -4.29 -2.21 18.68
N VAL A 50 -3.36 -1.35 19.11
CA VAL A 50 -2.64 -0.43 18.22
C VAL A 50 -1.46 -1.14 17.54
N GLY A 51 -0.68 -1.91 18.30
CA GLY A 51 0.59 -2.48 17.84
C GLY A 51 0.48 -3.73 16.96
N CYS A 52 -0.57 -4.55 17.12
CA CYS A 52 -0.71 -5.81 16.40
C CYS A 52 -0.67 -5.64 14.87
N ILE A 53 -1.10 -4.49 14.35
CA ILE A 53 -1.07 -4.17 12.93
C ILE A 53 0.33 -4.25 12.31
N LEU A 54 1.38 -3.94 13.11
CA LEU A 54 2.76 -3.99 12.66
C LEU A 54 3.20 -5.43 12.33
N LEU A 55 2.68 -6.43 13.05
CA LEU A 55 2.94 -7.84 12.74
C LEU A 55 2.33 -8.23 11.39
N GLY A 56 1.10 -7.77 11.12
CA GLY A 56 0.47 -7.91 9.81
C GLY A 56 1.28 -7.23 8.71
N CYS A 57 1.76 -6.01 8.98
CA CYS A 57 2.60 -5.24 8.05
C CYS A 57 3.90 -5.96 7.69
N MET A 58 4.59 -6.53 8.68
CA MET A 58 5.78 -7.36 8.45
C MET A 58 5.49 -8.54 7.52
N ALA A 59 4.40 -9.27 7.77
CA ALA A 59 3.98 -10.37 6.89
C ALA A 59 3.67 -9.85 5.47
N GLY A 60 2.91 -8.76 5.36
CA GLY A 60 2.59 -8.09 4.09
C GLY A 60 3.83 -7.77 3.27
N CYS A 61 4.84 -7.12 3.86
CA CYS A 61 6.08 -6.76 3.19
C CYS A 61 6.84 -7.99 2.66
N ILE A 62 6.94 -9.06 3.47
CA ILE A 62 7.67 -10.28 3.11
C ILE A 62 7.01 -10.98 1.90
N PHE A 63 5.69 -11.17 1.94
CA PHE A 63 4.99 -11.92 0.89
C PHE A 63 4.82 -11.10 -0.40
N THR A 64 4.63 -9.79 -0.28
CA THR A 64 4.30 -8.93 -1.43
C THR A 64 5.39 -8.92 -2.49
N GLY A 65 6.67 -9.05 -2.11
CA GLY A 65 7.78 -9.00 -3.07
C GLY A 65 7.80 -10.21 -4.01
N THR A 66 7.57 -11.40 -3.47
CA THR A 66 7.51 -12.64 -4.25
C THR A 66 6.21 -12.75 -5.04
N LEU A 67 5.09 -12.36 -4.43
CA LEU A 67 3.78 -12.38 -5.08
C LEU A 67 3.69 -11.40 -6.25
N SER A 68 4.23 -10.19 -6.12
CA SER A 68 4.20 -9.17 -7.18
C SER A 68 5.06 -9.54 -8.40
N GLN A 69 6.15 -10.27 -8.19
CA GLN A 69 6.95 -10.86 -9.26
C GLN A 69 6.21 -12.01 -9.94
N LYS A 70 5.50 -12.86 -9.17
CA LYS A 70 4.80 -14.03 -9.71
C LYS A 70 3.54 -13.63 -10.49
N TYR A 71 2.67 -12.83 -9.90
CA TYR A 71 1.31 -12.54 -10.39
C TYR A 71 1.14 -11.16 -11.03
N GLY A 72 2.09 -10.25 -10.88
CA GLY A 72 2.03 -8.88 -11.42
C GLY A 72 1.78 -7.84 -10.34
N ARG A 73 2.14 -6.59 -10.61
CA ARG A 73 2.03 -5.49 -9.64
C ARG A 73 0.57 -5.05 -9.50
N LYS A 74 -0.13 -4.91 -10.63
CA LYS A 74 -1.56 -4.53 -10.65
C LYS A 74 -2.42 -5.55 -9.90
N MET A 75 -2.21 -6.84 -10.15
CA MET A 75 -3.03 -7.89 -9.50
C MET A 75 -2.85 -7.87 -7.98
N ILE A 76 -1.63 -7.75 -7.47
CA ILE A 76 -1.43 -7.69 -6.02
C ILE A 76 -1.97 -6.38 -5.43
N LEU A 77 -1.87 -5.24 -6.13
CA LEU A 77 -2.53 -4.00 -5.69
C LEU A 77 -4.05 -4.16 -5.56
N ILE A 78 -4.71 -4.87 -6.50
CA ILE A 78 -6.15 -5.17 -6.42
C ILE A 78 -6.45 -6.05 -5.21
N CYS A 79 -5.66 -7.11 -4.98
CA CYS A 79 -5.79 -7.94 -3.79
C CYS A 79 -5.61 -7.11 -2.50
N THR A 80 -4.63 -6.22 -2.46
CA THR A 80 -4.40 -5.32 -1.33
C THR A 80 -5.60 -4.41 -1.07
N ALA A 81 -6.18 -3.80 -2.10
CA ALA A 81 -7.37 -2.97 -1.97
C ALA A 81 -8.59 -3.77 -1.49
N LEU A 82 -8.76 -5.01 -1.97
CA LEU A 82 -9.80 -5.92 -1.48
C LEU A 82 -9.62 -6.27 0.00
N VAL A 83 -8.38 -6.60 0.41
CA VAL A 83 -8.06 -6.92 1.81
C VAL A 83 -8.34 -5.71 2.69
N PHE A 84 -7.94 -4.50 2.29
CA PHE A 84 -8.29 -3.26 2.99
C PHE A 84 -9.80 -3.07 3.14
N LEU A 85 -10.56 -3.30 2.07
CA LEU A 85 -12.01 -3.14 2.08
C LEU A 85 -12.66 -4.11 3.08
N ILE A 86 -12.28 -5.40 3.01
CA ILE A 86 -12.80 -6.45 3.89
C ILE A 86 -12.38 -6.20 5.34
N SER A 87 -11.13 -5.84 5.59
CA SER A 87 -10.62 -5.60 6.94
C SER A 87 -11.25 -4.36 7.57
N SER A 88 -11.46 -3.29 6.81
CA SER A 88 -12.14 -2.07 7.29
C SER A 88 -13.58 -2.37 7.69
N PHE A 89 -14.29 -3.10 6.84
CA PHE A 89 -15.67 -3.49 7.10
C PHE A 89 -15.76 -4.43 8.32
N GLY A 90 -14.87 -5.41 8.41
CA GLY A 90 -14.76 -6.31 9.55
C GLY A 90 -14.43 -5.59 10.86
N CYS A 91 -13.50 -4.63 10.85
CA CYS A 91 -13.19 -3.82 12.02
C CYS A 91 -14.38 -2.96 12.45
N ALA A 92 -15.11 -2.36 11.51
CA ALA A 92 -16.28 -1.54 11.82
C ALA A 92 -17.45 -2.36 12.38
N LEU A 93 -17.58 -3.63 11.98
CA LEU A 93 -18.65 -4.52 12.41
C LEU A 93 -18.30 -5.39 13.62
N SER A 94 -17.03 -5.52 13.98
CA SER A 94 -16.59 -6.44 15.04
C SER A 94 -17.38 -6.28 16.33
N GLY A 95 -17.90 -7.39 16.86
CA GLY A 95 -18.67 -7.41 18.11
C GLY A 95 -17.79 -7.56 19.34
N ASN A 96 -16.59 -8.13 19.16
CA ASN A 96 -15.67 -8.48 20.24
C ASN A 96 -14.24 -7.99 19.95
N HIS A 97 -13.45 -7.80 21.00
CA HIS A 97 -12.06 -7.33 20.88
C HIS A 97 -11.15 -8.27 20.08
N ILE A 98 -11.29 -9.59 20.25
CA ILE A 98 -10.48 -10.58 19.52
C ILE A 98 -10.78 -10.52 18.01
N GLU A 99 -12.05 -10.40 17.63
CA GLU A 99 -12.47 -10.25 16.24
C GLU A 99 -11.88 -8.97 15.63
N PHE A 100 -11.94 -7.86 16.37
CA PHE A 100 -11.32 -6.61 15.98
C PHE A 100 -9.81 -6.76 15.73
N ILE A 101 -9.08 -7.46 16.61
CA ILE A 101 -7.64 -7.74 16.45
C ILE A 101 -7.36 -8.56 15.19
N ILE A 102 -8.18 -9.58 14.89
CA ILE A 102 -8.01 -10.42 13.69
C ILE A 102 -8.13 -9.56 12.43
N TYR A 103 -9.18 -8.73 12.32
CA TYR A 103 -9.32 -7.83 11.18
C TYR A 103 -8.21 -6.78 11.11
N ARG A 104 -7.69 -6.33 12.26
CA ARG A 104 -6.52 -5.44 12.32
C ARG A 104 -5.24 -6.08 11.80
N LEU A 105 -5.00 -7.35 12.13
CA LEU A 105 -3.87 -8.09 11.59
C LEU A 105 -3.98 -8.25 10.07
N ILE A 106 -5.19 -8.53 9.58
CA ILE A 106 -5.49 -8.61 8.14
C ILE A 106 -5.27 -7.24 7.46
N ALA A 107 -5.75 -6.15 8.07
CA ALA A 107 -5.49 -4.79 7.59
C ALA A 107 -3.99 -4.51 7.51
N GLY A 108 -3.22 -4.93 8.52
CA GLY A 108 -1.77 -4.81 8.54
C GLY A 108 -1.10 -5.44 7.33
N VAL A 109 -1.56 -6.62 6.88
CA VAL A 109 -1.03 -7.25 5.66
C VAL A 109 -1.22 -6.34 4.44
N ALA A 110 -2.39 -5.70 4.32
CA ALA A 110 -2.67 -4.76 3.24
C ALA A 110 -1.83 -3.48 3.34
N VAL A 111 -1.66 -2.94 4.55
CA VAL A 111 -0.79 -1.78 4.85
C VAL A 111 0.65 -2.05 4.41
N GLY A 112 1.21 -3.21 4.78
CA GLY A 112 2.57 -3.60 4.37
C GLY A 112 2.70 -3.85 2.87
N ALA A 113 1.68 -4.43 2.25
CA ALA A 113 1.66 -4.63 0.80
C ALA A 113 1.62 -3.29 0.04
N ALA A 114 0.76 -2.35 0.48
CA ALA A 114 0.59 -1.06 -0.16
C ALA A 114 1.84 -0.17 -0.03
N SER A 115 2.50 -0.18 1.14
CA SER A 115 3.71 0.62 1.38
C SER A 115 4.86 0.24 0.46
N MET A 116 4.96 -1.03 0.07
CA MET A 116 5.98 -1.51 -0.86
C MET A 116 5.55 -1.41 -2.34
N LEU A 117 4.30 -1.78 -2.67
CA LEU A 117 3.84 -1.83 -4.06
C LEU A 117 3.62 -0.47 -4.68
N SER A 118 3.07 0.48 -3.93
CA SER A 118 2.74 1.82 -4.46
C SER A 118 3.97 2.54 -5.02
N PRO A 119 5.06 2.72 -4.24
CA PRO A 119 6.28 3.34 -4.77
C PRO A 119 6.93 2.48 -5.86
N MET A 120 6.93 1.15 -5.73
CA MET A 120 7.50 0.25 -6.73
C MET A 120 6.80 0.39 -8.10
N TYR A 121 5.47 0.37 -8.11
CA TYR A 121 4.68 0.49 -9.33
C TYR A 121 4.83 1.88 -9.96
N ILE A 122 4.79 2.94 -9.15
CA ILE A 122 5.06 4.31 -9.63
C ILE A 122 6.44 4.36 -10.28
N ALA A 123 7.46 3.77 -9.65
CA ALA A 123 8.82 3.79 -10.13
C ALA A 123 9.04 2.96 -11.42
N GLU A 124 8.17 1.98 -11.71
CA GLU A 124 8.19 1.17 -12.93
C GLU A 124 7.41 1.79 -14.10
N VAL A 125 6.46 2.68 -13.82
CA VAL A 125 5.61 3.35 -14.83
C VAL A 125 6.06 4.79 -15.09
N ALA A 126 6.71 5.43 -14.13
CA ALA A 126 7.14 6.81 -14.22
C ALA A 126 8.30 7.00 -15.23
N PRO A 127 8.21 7.99 -16.14
CA PRO A 127 9.32 8.35 -17.00
C PRO A 127 10.54 8.80 -16.18
N ALA A 128 11.75 8.44 -16.64
CA ALA A 128 13.00 8.72 -15.91
C ALA A 128 13.16 10.19 -15.46
N ARG A 129 12.75 11.15 -16.28
CA ARG A 129 12.83 12.60 -15.99
C ARG A 129 11.90 13.07 -14.87
N HIS A 130 10.81 12.35 -14.60
CA HIS A 130 9.77 12.76 -13.64
C HIS A 130 9.60 11.80 -12.47
N ARG A 131 10.35 10.70 -12.44
CA ARG A 131 10.26 9.65 -11.42
C ARG A 131 10.27 10.19 -9.99
N GLY A 132 11.23 11.06 -9.65
CA GLY A 132 11.28 11.66 -8.31
C GLY A 132 10.06 12.51 -7.96
N LYS A 133 9.49 13.26 -8.93
CA LYS A 133 8.27 14.06 -8.69
C LYS A 133 7.06 13.16 -8.43
N LEU A 134 6.96 12.04 -9.16
CA LEU A 134 5.85 11.09 -9.02
C LEU A 134 5.99 10.26 -7.74
N GLU A 135 7.22 9.98 -7.29
CA GLU A 135 7.47 9.36 -5.99
C GLU A 135 7.12 10.30 -4.83
N ILE A 136 7.40 11.59 -4.95
CA ILE A 136 6.95 12.62 -4.00
C ILE A 136 5.42 12.65 -3.90
N LEU A 137 4.68 12.42 -5.00
CA LEU A 137 3.21 12.32 -4.93
C LEU A 137 2.74 11.18 -4.01
N ASN A 138 3.46 10.05 -3.98
CA ASN A 138 3.12 8.95 -3.08
C ASN A 138 3.31 9.35 -1.61
N ILE A 139 4.42 10.01 -1.30
CA ILE A 139 4.70 10.52 0.06
C ILE A 139 3.64 11.56 0.46
N LEU A 140 3.32 12.48 -0.45
CA LEU A 140 2.27 13.46 -0.22
C LEU A 140 0.91 12.79 0.03
N ALA A 141 0.58 11.74 -0.72
CA ALA A 141 -0.65 10.97 -0.52
C ALA A 141 -0.70 10.31 0.86
N ILE A 142 0.42 9.78 1.37
CA ILE A 142 0.51 9.25 2.75
C ILE A 142 0.16 10.34 3.76
N PHE A 143 0.78 11.52 3.67
CA PHE A 143 0.49 12.63 4.58
C PHE A 143 -0.96 13.11 4.46
N ILE A 144 -1.50 13.21 3.25
CA ILE A 144 -2.91 13.56 3.03
C ILE A 144 -3.84 12.50 3.66
N GLY A 145 -3.50 11.21 3.55
CA GLY A 145 -4.23 10.12 4.20
C GLY A 145 -4.24 10.27 5.71
N GLN A 146 -3.08 10.52 6.31
CA GLN A 146 -2.93 10.76 7.74
C GLN A 146 -3.71 11.99 8.22
N SER A 147 -3.62 13.12 7.51
CA SER A 147 -4.42 14.31 7.82
C SER A 147 -5.92 14.03 7.69
N SER A 148 -6.34 13.32 6.64
CA SER A 148 -7.74 12.96 6.41
C SER A 148 -8.30 12.08 7.53
N ALA A 149 -7.48 11.17 8.08
CA ALA A 149 -7.86 10.36 9.24
C ALA A 149 -8.10 11.23 10.49
N PHE A 150 -7.23 12.22 10.75
CA PHE A 150 -7.45 13.14 11.88
C PHE A 150 -8.70 14.00 11.70
N PHE A 151 -8.95 14.52 10.49
CA PHE A 151 -10.19 15.23 10.21
C PHE A 151 -11.42 14.34 10.37
N SER A 152 -11.36 13.10 9.86
CA SER A 152 -12.45 12.13 10.01
C SER A 152 -12.74 11.85 11.48
N ASN A 153 -11.69 11.65 12.29
CA ASN A 153 -11.83 11.46 13.73
C ASN A 153 -12.43 12.67 14.43
N PHE A 154 -12.05 13.89 14.02
CA PHE A 154 -12.62 15.13 14.59
C PHE A 154 -14.11 15.25 14.28
N PHE A 155 -14.52 15.08 13.01
CA PHE A 155 -15.92 15.22 12.59
C PHE A 155 -16.82 14.10 13.10
N LEU A 156 -16.29 12.88 13.24
CA LEU A 156 -17.05 11.71 13.71
C LEU A 156 -17.00 11.54 15.23
N ARG A 157 -16.29 12.42 15.96
CA ARG A 157 -16.11 12.32 17.41
C ARG A 157 -17.40 12.27 18.19
N ASP A 158 -18.42 12.99 17.74
CA ASP A 158 -19.72 13.10 18.42
C ASP A 158 -20.83 12.33 17.68
N TYR A 159 -20.47 11.57 16.63
CA TYR A 159 -21.41 10.89 15.74
C TYR A 159 -21.58 9.42 16.12
N GLY A 160 -22.65 9.10 16.87
CA GLY A 160 -23.02 7.71 17.25
C GLY A 160 -22.88 7.32 18.73
N GLY A 161 -22.67 8.29 19.64
CA GLY A 161 -22.47 8.05 21.07
C GLY A 161 -21.25 7.18 21.41
N VAL A 162 -21.50 5.96 21.89
CA VAL A 162 -20.46 5.03 22.38
C VAL A 162 -19.78 4.28 21.22
N ASP A 163 -20.44 4.15 20.07
CA ASP A 163 -19.99 3.39 18.90
C ASP A 163 -19.30 4.23 17.82
N ASN A 164 -18.90 5.47 18.14
CA ASN A 164 -18.30 6.42 17.17
C ASN A 164 -17.05 5.84 16.48
N TRP A 165 -16.30 5.02 17.21
CA TRP A 165 -15.12 4.34 16.71
C TRP A 165 -15.40 3.45 15.48
N ARG A 166 -16.61 2.86 15.38
CA ARG A 166 -17.02 2.05 14.23
C ARG A 166 -17.10 2.90 12.96
N TRP A 167 -17.63 4.12 13.08
CA TRP A 167 -17.69 5.08 11.97
C TRP A 167 -16.31 5.63 11.63
N MET A 168 -15.50 5.94 12.63
CA MET A 168 -14.12 6.42 12.45
C MET A 168 -13.30 5.44 11.61
N ILE A 169 -13.38 4.13 11.91
CA ILE A 169 -12.66 3.11 11.15
C ILE A 169 -13.40 2.76 9.85
N GLY A 170 -14.73 2.69 9.89
CA GLY A 170 -15.59 2.31 8.77
C GLY A 170 -15.53 3.27 7.59
N ILE A 171 -15.22 4.55 7.80
CA ILE A 171 -15.07 5.52 6.70
C ILE A 171 -13.98 5.09 5.70
N MET A 172 -13.00 4.29 6.13
CA MET A 172 -11.93 3.76 5.27
C MET A 172 -12.44 2.82 4.17
N VAL A 173 -13.66 2.27 4.31
CA VAL A 173 -14.32 1.47 3.27
C VAL A 173 -14.48 2.28 1.98
N ILE A 174 -14.78 3.58 2.08
CA ILE A 174 -15.00 4.46 0.92
C ILE A 174 -13.73 4.60 0.07
N PRO A 175 -12.59 5.12 0.58
CA PRO A 175 -11.38 5.26 -0.22
C PRO A 175 -10.82 3.91 -0.68
N SER A 176 -11.00 2.83 0.10
CA SER A 176 -10.59 1.48 -0.30
C SER A 176 -11.39 0.98 -1.50
N GLY A 177 -12.71 1.19 -1.50
CA GLY A 177 -13.58 0.85 -2.62
C GLY A 177 -13.27 1.68 -3.87
N VAL A 178 -13.03 2.98 -3.71
CA VAL A 178 -12.61 3.86 -4.81
C VAL A 178 -11.29 3.40 -5.41
N LEU A 179 -10.28 3.09 -4.59
CA LEU A 179 -9.00 2.56 -5.07
C LEU A 179 -9.22 1.25 -5.84
N LEU A 180 -9.99 0.31 -5.28
CA LEU A 180 -10.29 -0.97 -5.92
C LEU A 180 -10.88 -0.78 -7.32
N LEU A 181 -11.86 0.11 -7.47
CA LEU A 181 -12.48 0.41 -8.76
C LEU A 181 -11.47 1.05 -9.72
N LEU A 182 -10.69 2.02 -9.26
CA LEU A 182 -9.69 2.72 -10.09
C LEU A 182 -8.56 1.79 -10.57
N LEU A 183 -8.19 0.79 -9.78
CA LEU A 183 -7.16 -0.18 -10.14
C LEU A 183 -7.52 -1.03 -11.37
N PHE A 184 -8.81 -1.20 -11.70
CA PHE A 184 -9.18 -1.90 -12.93
C PHE A 184 -8.78 -1.12 -14.20
N PHE A 185 -8.68 0.21 -14.13
CA PHE A 185 -8.38 1.09 -15.26
C PHE A 185 -6.88 1.33 -15.50
N ILE A 186 -6.00 0.96 -14.56
CA ILE A 186 -4.55 1.11 -14.74
C ILE A 186 -3.94 -0.07 -15.50
N PRO A 187 -2.84 0.12 -16.26
CA PRO A 187 -2.15 -0.98 -16.93
C PRO A 187 -1.32 -1.80 -15.94
N GLU A 188 -0.89 -2.99 -16.36
CA GLU A 188 0.15 -3.74 -15.63
C GLU A 188 1.52 -3.08 -15.81
N SER A 189 2.45 -3.36 -14.90
CA SER A 189 3.83 -2.87 -14.98
C SER A 189 4.53 -3.32 -16.28
N PRO A 190 5.09 -2.39 -17.08
CA PRO A 190 5.88 -2.72 -18.25
C PRO A 190 7.06 -3.63 -17.93
N ARG A 191 7.72 -3.39 -16.78
CA ARG A 191 8.86 -4.18 -16.32
C ARG A 191 8.47 -5.63 -16.04
N TRP A 192 7.34 -5.83 -15.36
CA TRP A 192 6.83 -7.18 -15.12
C TRP A 192 6.44 -7.90 -16.42
N LEU A 193 5.86 -7.19 -17.39
CA LEU A 193 5.52 -7.77 -18.68
C LEU A 193 6.76 -8.27 -19.43
N VAL A 194 7.87 -7.52 -19.40
CA VAL A 194 9.16 -7.98 -19.95
C VAL A 194 9.70 -9.19 -19.17
N GLU A 195 9.62 -9.20 -17.84
CA GLU A 195 10.00 -10.36 -17.02
C GLU A 195 9.21 -11.64 -17.38
N LYS A 196 7.98 -11.49 -17.88
CA LYS A 196 7.12 -12.60 -18.34
C LYS A 196 7.25 -12.91 -19.84
N GLY A 197 8.19 -12.28 -20.54
CA GLY A 197 8.40 -12.46 -21.99
C GLY A 197 7.29 -11.84 -22.86
N ARG A 198 6.47 -10.94 -22.31
CA ARG A 198 5.34 -10.27 -23.00
C ARG A 198 5.77 -8.90 -23.54
N ASP A 199 6.84 -8.87 -24.32
CA ASP A 199 7.49 -7.64 -24.79
C ASP A 199 6.56 -6.74 -25.60
N HIS A 200 5.70 -7.32 -26.45
CA HIS A 200 4.76 -6.55 -27.25
C HIS A 200 3.79 -5.74 -26.39
N ASN A 201 3.24 -6.36 -25.34
CA ASN A 201 2.35 -5.68 -24.40
C ASN A 201 3.09 -4.62 -23.58
N ALA A 202 4.33 -4.91 -23.17
CA ALA A 202 5.18 -3.93 -22.49
C ALA A 202 5.42 -2.70 -23.37
N PHE A 203 5.75 -2.90 -24.66
CA PHE A 203 5.94 -1.84 -25.64
C PHE A 203 4.69 -0.98 -25.82
N LEU A 204 3.51 -1.59 -25.97
CA LEU A 204 2.24 -0.85 -26.11
C LEU A 204 1.97 0.06 -24.91
N ILE A 205 2.28 -0.40 -23.70
CA ILE A 205 2.13 0.43 -22.50
C ILE A 205 3.19 1.54 -22.48
N LEU A 206 4.46 1.22 -22.72
CA LEU A 206 5.55 2.22 -22.77
C LEU A 206 5.29 3.29 -23.84
N ALA A 207 4.76 2.92 -25.01
CA ALA A 207 4.40 3.84 -26.08
C ALA A 207 3.19 4.71 -25.73
N ARG A 208 2.29 4.25 -24.86
CA ARG A 208 1.22 5.10 -24.30
C ARG A 208 1.78 6.10 -23.29
N LEU A 209 2.71 5.67 -22.44
CA LEU A 209 3.34 6.51 -21.41
C LEU A 209 4.26 7.57 -22.03
N ASN A 210 5.11 7.16 -22.97
CA ASN A 210 6.17 7.98 -23.58
C ASN A 210 5.94 8.18 -25.08
N ASN A 211 6.95 8.68 -25.81
CA ASN A 211 6.97 8.69 -27.28
C ASN A 211 7.53 7.34 -27.78
N LYS A 212 7.22 6.97 -29.03
CA LYS A 212 7.61 5.66 -29.59
C LYS A 212 9.11 5.38 -29.48
N GLU A 213 9.96 6.33 -29.84
CA GLU A 213 11.42 6.21 -29.76
C GLU A 213 11.93 6.02 -28.33
N VAL A 214 11.35 6.75 -27.37
CA VAL A 214 11.68 6.61 -25.94
C VAL A 214 11.22 5.26 -25.41
N ALA A 215 10.05 4.79 -25.84
CA ALA A 215 9.51 3.49 -25.46
C ALA A 215 10.36 2.32 -25.97
N GLU A 216 10.89 2.40 -27.20
CA GLU A 216 11.81 1.39 -27.75
C GLU A 216 13.11 1.34 -26.93
N LYS A 217 13.67 2.51 -26.61
CA LYS A 217 14.89 2.60 -25.79
C LYS A 217 14.66 2.06 -24.38
N GLU A 218 13.57 2.45 -23.72
CA GLU A 218 13.22 1.95 -22.38
C GLU A 218 12.99 0.43 -22.38
N LEU A 219 12.35 -0.12 -23.42
CA LEU A 219 12.16 -1.57 -23.53
C LEU A 219 13.51 -2.32 -23.59
N VAL A 220 14.47 -1.81 -24.37
CA VAL A 220 15.82 -2.40 -24.47
C VAL A 220 16.55 -2.30 -23.13
N ASP A 221 16.47 -1.15 -22.45
CA ASP A 221 17.10 -0.94 -21.15
C ASP A 221 16.49 -1.85 -20.06
N ILE A 222 15.17 -2.02 -20.06
CA ILE A 222 14.48 -2.96 -19.17
C ILE A 222 14.95 -4.38 -19.43
N LYS A 223 15.00 -4.84 -20.69
CA LYS A 223 15.48 -6.18 -21.04
C LYS A 223 16.89 -6.44 -20.52
N LYS A 224 17.81 -5.49 -20.74
CA LYS A 224 19.18 -5.58 -20.21
C LYS A 224 19.19 -5.72 -18.69
N SER A 225 18.36 -4.94 -17.99
CA SER A 225 18.27 -4.98 -16.52
C SER A 225 17.64 -6.26 -15.96
N VAL A 226 16.70 -6.87 -16.69
CA VAL A 226 16.02 -8.13 -16.29
C VAL A 226 16.94 -9.34 -16.48
N HIS A 227 17.81 -9.31 -17.49
CA HIS A 227 18.81 -10.35 -17.73
C HIS A 227 20.08 -10.20 -16.88
N ALA A 228 20.28 -9.06 -16.21
CA ALA A 228 21.33 -8.92 -15.20
C ALA A 228 21.01 -9.84 -14.00
N VAL A 229 22.05 -10.50 -13.48
CA VAL A 229 21.97 -11.57 -12.47
C VAL A 229 21.02 -11.22 -11.32
N LYS A 230 19.99 -12.05 -11.10
CA LYS A 230 19.14 -11.99 -9.91
C LYS A 230 19.98 -12.38 -8.69
N GLY A 231 20.36 -11.39 -7.87
CA GLY A 231 21.07 -11.63 -6.62
C GLY A 231 20.27 -12.53 -5.67
N LYS A 232 20.94 -13.43 -4.96
CA LYS A 232 20.28 -14.31 -3.96
C LYS A 232 20.21 -13.59 -2.61
N LEU A 233 19.15 -13.86 -1.83
CA LEU A 233 19.03 -13.37 -0.44
C LEU A 233 20.24 -13.77 0.44
N SER A 234 20.87 -14.90 0.14
CA SER A 234 22.09 -15.35 0.84
C SER A 234 23.33 -14.50 0.52
N GLU A 235 23.31 -13.69 -0.54
CA GLU A 235 24.38 -12.74 -0.86
C GLU A 235 24.26 -11.47 -0.01
N LEU A 236 23.04 -11.06 0.34
CA LEU A 236 22.78 -9.94 1.27
C LEU A 236 23.31 -10.22 2.68
N LEU A 237 23.35 -11.50 3.08
CA LEU A 237 23.88 -11.95 4.38
C LEU A 237 25.39 -12.18 4.38
N LYS A 238 26.11 -11.91 3.28
CA LYS A 238 27.55 -12.16 3.17
C LYS A 238 28.37 -10.86 3.18
N GLY A 239 29.48 -10.90 3.93
CA GLY A 239 30.58 -9.93 3.84
C GLY A 239 30.17 -8.46 4.07
N ARG A 240 30.61 -7.58 3.16
CA ARG A 240 30.40 -6.13 3.23
C ARG A 240 28.92 -5.73 3.09
N MET A 241 28.12 -6.54 2.40
CA MET A 241 26.68 -6.29 2.20
C MET A 241 25.89 -6.45 3.50
N PHE A 242 26.28 -7.38 4.38
CA PHE A 242 25.65 -7.52 5.70
C PHE A 242 25.87 -6.28 6.59
N LYS A 243 27.05 -5.68 6.54
CA LYS A 243 27.34 -4.42 7.26
C LYS A 243 26.50 -3.26 6.74
N LEU A 244 26.31 -3.16 5.42
CA LEU A 244 25.42 -2.15 4.82
C LEU A 244 23.95 -2.39 5.18
N LEU A 245 23.53 -3.66 5.24
CA LEU A 245 22.18 -4.04 5.65
C LEU A 245 21.91 -3.70 7.12
N LEU A 246 22.88 -3.91 8.02
CA LEU A 246 22.80 -3.48 9.42
C LEU A 246 22.66 -1.95 9.56
N ILE A 247 23.39 -1.18 8.75
CA ILE A 247 23.26 0.30 8.74
C ILE A 247 21.89 0.76 8.24
N GLY A 248 21.26 0.02 7.31
CA GLY A 248 19.92 0.34 6.82
C GLY A 248 18.77 -0.13 7.72
N ILE A 249 19.03 -1.04 8.67
CA ILE A 249 18.06 -1.51 9.66
C ILE A 249 18.15 -0.69 10.96
N ALA A 250 19.35 -0.20 11.31
CA ALA A 250 19.60 0.67 12.47
C ALA A 250 19.08 2.10 12.24
#